data_AF-A0A972Z3Z6-F1
#
_entry.id   AF-A0A972Z3Z6-F1
#
_cell.length_a   1.000
_cell.length_b   1.000
_cell.length_c   1.000
_cell.angle_alpha   90.00
_cell.angle_beta   90.00
_cell.angle_gamma   90.00
#
_symmetry.space_group_name_H-M   'P 1'
#
loop_
_entity.id
_entity.type
_entity.pdbx_description
1 polymer ?
#
loop_
_entity_poly.entity_id
_entity_poly.type
_entity_poly.pdbx_seq_one_letter_code
_entity_poly.pdbx_strand_id
1 'polypeptide(L)'
;MTFYYARTNSWTSAPQPNEETIKLWEHITTKSNWRIVQLPNGFYQTEYKDIDSDNWIDVTRRETMDGAEAAIDGSIEHYSKKLEFTKGPKVVKTFK
;
A
#
# COMPACT_ATOMS: atom_id res chain seq x y z
N MET A 1 -13.61 43.18 -20.78
CA MET A 1 -13.00 41.88 -20.44
C MET A 1 -13.54 41.45 -19.10
N THR A 2 -14.38 40.42 -19.07
CA THR A 2 -14.92 39.85 -17.83
C THR A 2 -14.08 38.63 -17.47
N PHE A 3 -13.32 38.74 -16.38
CA PHE A 3 -12.58 37.62 -15.81
C PHE A 3 -13.55 36.71 -15.06
N TYR A 4 -13.85 35.55 -15.62
CA TYR A 4 -14.52 34.49 -14.87
C TYR A 4 -13.48 33.84 -13.95
N TYR A 5 -13.49 34.23 -12.67
CA TYR A 5 -12.80 33.50 -11.62
C TYR A 5 -13.46 32.12 -11.48
N ALA A 6 -12.82 31.07 -12.01
CA ALA A 6 -13.19 29.71 -11.70
C ALA A 6 -12.86 29.45 -10.22
N ARG A 7 -13.86 29.58 -9.35
CA ARG A 7 -13.78 29.14 -7.96
C ARG A 7 -13.65 27.62 -7.95
N THR A 8 -12.42 27.12 -7.89
CA THR A 8 -12.14 25.69 -7.75
C THR A 8 -12.41 25.26 -6.30
N ASN A 9 -13.68 25.08 -5.95
CA ASN A 9 -14.10 24.36 -4.74
C ASN A 9 -13.96 22.84 -4.99
N SER A 10 -12.75 22.33 -5.17
CA SER A 10 -12.52 20.89 -5.18
C SER A 10 -11.55 20.50 -4.07
N TRP A 11 -11.97 20.77 -2.83
CA TRP A 11 -11.44 20.04 -1.69
C TRP A 11 -12.47 18.99 -1.29
N THR A 12 -12.58 17.95 -2.12
CA THR A 12 -13.18 16.71 -1.68
C THR A 12 -12.26 16.14 -0.62
N SER A 13 -12.65 16.23 0.64
CA SER A 13 -12.06 15.45 1.73
C SER A 13 -11.79 14.04 1.20
N ALA A 14 -10.54 13.60 1.26
CA ALA A 14 -10.17 12.28 0.76
C ALA A 14 -11.16 11.25 1.33
N PRO A 15 -11.75 10.37 0.49
CA PRO A 15 -12.69 9.38 0.96
C PRO A 15 -12.05 8.60 2.11
N GLN A 16 -12.77 8.53 3.24
CA GLN A 16 -12.32 7.77 4.39
C GLN A 16 -12.17 6.31 3.96
N PRO A 17 -11.07 5.62 4.31
CA PRO A 17 -10.87 4.22 3.93
C PRO A 17 -12.00 3.35 4.49
N ASN A 18 -12.52 2.44 3.67
CA ASN A 18 -13.51 1.47 4.13
C ASN A 18 -12.86 0.45 5.07
N GLU A 19 -13.63 -0.18 5.97
CA GLU A 19 -13.11 -1.17 6.92
C GLU A 19 -12.42 -2.35 6.22
N GLU A 20 -12.96 -2.80 5.09
CA GLU A 20 -12.37 -3.84 4.25
C GLU A 20 -10.99 -3.44 3.71
N THR A 21 -10.82 -2.17 3.35
CA THR A 21 -9.56 -1.65 2.84
C THR A 21 -8.50 -1.58 3.95
N ILE A 22 -8.91 -1.27 5.18
CA ILE A 22 -8.02 -1.28 6.36
C ILE A 22 -7.56 -2.72 6.65
N LYS A 23 -8.48 -3.69 6.64
CA LYS A 23 -8.15 -5.11 6.80
C LYS A 23 -7.17 -5.60 5.73
N LEU A 24 -7.36 -5.17 4.47
CA LEU A 24 -6.44 -5.46 3.38
C LEU A 24 -5.04 -4.91 3.66
N TRP A 25 -4.93 -3.66 4.10
CA TRP A 25 -3.64 -3.06 4.43
C TRP A 25 -2.96 -3.75 5.61
N GLU A 26 -3.70 -4.14 6.65
CA GLU A 26 -3.18 -4.94 7.77
C GLU A 26 -2.69 -6.32 7.33
N HIS A 27 -3.40 -6.97 6.39
CA HIS A 27 -2.97 -8.25 5.85
C HIS A 27 -1.67 -8.13 5.04
N ILE A 28 -1.60 -7.14 4.15
CA ILE A 28 -0.45 -6.92 3.25
C ILE A 28 0.79 -6.45 4.01
N THR A 29 0.64 -5.75 5.14
CA THR A 29 1.78 -5.32 5.97
C THR A 29 2.51 -6.48 6.64
N THR A 30 1.91 -7.67 6.69
CA THR A 30 2.55 -8.86 7.26
C THR A 30 3.40 -9.57 6.21
N LYS A 31 4.74 -9.53 6.35
CA LYS A 31 5.69 -10.13 5.40
C LYS A 31 5.48 -11.64 5.18
N SER A 32 4.96 -12.38 6.17
CA SER A 32 4.67 -13.82 6.01
C SER A 32 3.57 -14.14 5.00
N ASN A 33 2.73 -13.17 4.65
CA ASN A 33 1.68 -13.34 3.65
C ASN A 33 2.20 -13.13 2.22
N TRP A 34 3.49 -12.86 2.06
CA TRP A 34 4.14 -12.69 0.78
C TRP A 34 4.97 -13.90 0.41
N ARG A 35 5.04 -14.16 -0.90
CA ARG A 35 5.98 -15.11 -1.49
C ARG A 35 6.57 -14.56 -2.77
N ILE A 36 7.71 -15.12 -3.15
CA ILE A 36 8.36 -14.83 -4.43
C ILE A 36 8.33 -16.11 -5.24
N VAL A 37 7.74 -16.03 -6.43
CA VAL A 37 7.64 -17.14 -7.39
C VAL A 37 8.61 -16.88 -8.54
N GLN A 38 9.46 -17.85 -8.85
CA GLN A 38 10.29 -17.79 -10.04
C GLN A 38 9.49 -18.27 -11.25
N LEU A 39 9.36 -17.42 -12.26
CA LEU A 39 8.66 -17.74 -13.50
C LEU A 39 9.61 -18.48 -14.47
N PRO A 40 9.07 -19.27 -15.44
CA PRO A 40 9.87 -19.99 -16.43
C PRO A 40 10.73 -19.09 -17.34
N ASN A 41 10.40 -17.81 -17.41
CA ASN A 41 11.14 -16.80 -18.17
C ASN A 41 12.33 -16.20 -17.38
N GLY A 42 12.59 -16.67 -16.16
CA GLY A 42 13.69 -16.20 -15.31
C GLY A 42 13.37 -14.97 -14.44
N PHE A 43 12.16 -14.40 -14.54
CA PHE A 43 11.72 -13.30 -13.68
C PHE A 43 11.18 -13.80 -12.35
N TYR A 44 11.29 -12.97 -11.32
CA TYR A 44 10.72 -13.17 -9.99
C TYR A 44 9.42 -12.37 -9.85
N GLN A 45 8.33 -13.06 -9.58
CA GLN A 45 7.01 -12.47 -9.32
C GLN A 45 6.78 -12.40 -7.81
N THR A 46 6.44 -11.22 -7.30
CA THR A 46 6.00 -11.06 -5.92
C THR A 46 4.49 -11.24 -5.84
N GLU A 47 4.06 -12.07 -4.90
CA GLU A 47 2.64 -12.38 -4.69
C GLU A 47 2.29 -12.24 -3.22
N TYR A 48 1.10 -11.75 -2.92
CA TYR A 48 0.52 -11.79 -1.57
C TYR A 48 -0.69 -12.73 -1.54
N LYS A 49 -0.93 -13.31 -0.37
CA LYS A 49 -2.08 -14.18 -0.14
C LYS A 49 -3.36 -13.34 -0.03
N ASP A 50 -4.43 -13.81 -0.64
CA ASP A 50 -5.74 -13.18 -0.49
C ASP A 50 -6.32 -13.43 0.92
N ILE A 51 -7.18 -12.53 1.42
CA ILE A 51 -7.76 -12.64 2.76
C ILE A 51 -8.86 -13.69 2.79
N ASP A 52 -9.72 -13.68 1.77
CA ASP A 52 -10.94 -14.50 1.72
C ASP A 52 -10.71 -15.81 0.96
N SER A 53 -9.76 -15.82 0.03
CA SER A 53 -9.43 -16.97 -0.80
C SER A 53 -8.03 -17.50 -0.52
N ASP A 54 -7.78 -18.79 -0.75
CA ASP A 54 -6.41 -19.35 -0.74
C ASP A 54 -5.65 -19.04 -2.06
N ASN A 55 -6.01 -17.93 -2.70
CA ASN A 55 -5.43 -17.47 -3.94
C ASN A 55 -4.23 -16.56 -3.65
N TRP A 56 -3.30 -16.51 -4.59
CA TRP A 56 -2.14 -15.64 -4.54
C TRP A 56 -2.24 -14.62 -5.66
N ILE A 57 -2.15 -13.36 -5.29
CA ILE A 57 -2.35 -12.21 -6.17
C ILE A 57 -0.99 -11.65 -6.54
N ASP A 58 -0.73 -11.46 -7.84
CA ASP A 58 0.51 -10.92 -8.35
C ASP A 58 0.58 -9.40 -8.22
N VAL A 59 1.75 -8.88 -7.85
CA VAL A 59 1.95 -7.44 -7.60
C VAL A 59 2.99 -6.85 -8.53
N THR A 60 4.22 -7.37 -8.47
CA THR A 60 5.32 -6.89 -9.33
C THR A 60 6.16 -8.04 -9.85
N ARG A 61 6.82 -7.79 -10.98
CA ARG A 61 7.82 -8.69 -11.56
C ARG A 61 9.18 -8.00 -11.59
N ARG A 62 10.22 -8.69 -11.14
CA ARG A 62 11.60 -8.18 -11.02
C ARG A 62 12.58 -9.20 -11.61
N GLU A 63 13.72 -8.73 -12.08
CA GLU A 63 14.76 -9.57 -12.66
C GLU A 63 15.62 -10.25 -11.59
N THR A 64 15.71 -9.66 -10.39
CA THR A 64 16.55 -10.15 -9.29
C THR A 64 15.72 -10.48 -8.06
N MET A 65 16.20 -11.43 -7.26
CA MET A 65 15.56 -11.82 -5.99
C MET A 65 15.61 -10.67 -4.97
N ASP A 66 16.76 -10.01 -4.85
CA ASP A 66 16.92 -8.83 -3.99
C ASP A 66 15.97 -7.68 -4.39
N GLY A 67 15.76 -7.49 -5.70
CA GLY A 67 14.82 -6.48 -6.20
C GLY A 67 13.36 -6.82 -5.89
N ALA A 68 13.02 -8.11 -5.87
CA ALA A 68 11.70 -8.59 -5.45
C ALA A 68 11.49 -8.41 -3.93
N GLU A 69 12.51 -8.71 -3.11
CA GLU A 69 12.44 -8.49 -1.66
C GLU A 69 12.31 -6.99 -1.31
N ALA A 70 13.12 -6.13 -1.94
CA ALA A 70 13.02 -4.68 -1.75
C ALA A 70 11.65 -4.13 -2.17
N ALA A 71 11.02 -4.70 -3.21
CA ALA A 71 9.67 -4.31 -3.62
C ALA A 71 8.61 -4.72 -2.58
N ILE A 72 8.75 -5.88 -1.94
CA ILE A 72 7.88 -6.33 -0.85
C ILE A 72 8.04 -5.39 0.35
N ASP A 73 9.27 -5.12 0.78
CA ASP A 73 9.54 -4.25 1.93
C ASP A 73 9.02 -2.82 1.69
N GLY A 74 9.21 -2.26 0.49
CA GLY A 74 8.64 -0.97 0.12
C GLY A 74 7.12 -0.96 0.07
N SER A 75 6.48 -2.08 -0.32
CA SER A 75 5.02 -2.21 -0.28
C SER A 75 4.51 -2.21 1.15
N ILE A 76 5.15 -2.99 2.03
CA ILE A 76 4.82 -3.05 3.47
C ILE A 76 4.94 -1.65 4.08
N GLU A 77 6.06 -0.94 3.85
CA GLU A 77 6.27 0.40 4.39
C GLU A 77 5.18 1.39 3.94
N HIS A 78 4.79 1.33 2.66
CA HIS A 78 3.74 2.18 2.11
C HIS A 78 2.38 1.92 2.77
N TYR A 79 1.99 0.65 2.97
CA TYR A 79 0.73 0.33 3.63
C TYR A 79 0.77 0.59 5.14
N SER A 80 1.90 0.39 5.81
CA SER A 80 2.10 0.77 7.21
C SER A 80 1.89 2.26 7.42
N LYS A 81 2.45 3.10 6.55
CA LYS A 81 2.23 4.57 6.58
C LYS A 81 0.76 4.93 6.39
N LYS A 82 0.03 4.24 5.51
CA LYS A 82 -1.42 4.45 5.35
C LYS A 82 -2.21 4.07 6.61
N LEU A 83 -1.84 2.98 7.27
CA LEU A 83 -2.45 2.58 8.55
C LEU A 83 -2.11 3.53 9.71
N GLU A 84 -0.95 4.17 9.69
CA GLU A 84 -0.64 5.22 10.66
C GLU A 84 -1.46 6.49 10.40
N PHE A 85 -1.66 6.84 9.13
CA PHE A 85 -2.46 8.00 8.75
C PHE A 85 -3.94 7.86 9.15
N THR A 86 -4.51 6.64 9.07
CA THR A 86 -5.89 6.39 9.52
C THR A 86 -6.07 6.52 11.03
N LYS A 87 -5.02 6.29 11.83
CA LYS A 87 -5.06 6.45 13.30
C LYS A 87 -5.00 7.91 13.75
N GLY A 88 -4.77 8.85 12.84
CA GLY A 88 -4.74 10.28 13.12
C GLY A 88 -3.38 10.80 13.61
N PRO A 89 -3.30 12.10 13.96
CA PRO A 89 -2.05 12.74 14.33
C PRO A 89 -1.49 12.19 15.65
N LYS A 90 -0.23 11.77 15.63
CA LYS A 90 0.50 11.30 16.81
C LYS A 90 1.28 12.44 17.46
N VAL A 91 1.09 12.66 18.76
CA VAL A 91 1.94 13.60 19.52
C VAL A 91 3.31 12.96 19.72
N VAL A 92 4.33 13.50 19.05
CA VAL A 92 5.71 12.96 19.09
C VAL A 92 6.55 13.59 20.20
N LYS A 93 6.27 14.86 20.54
CA LYS A 93 7.03 15.59 21.55
C LYS A 93 6.19 16.71 22.13
N THR A 94 6.21 16.86 23.44
CA THR A 94 5.73 18.03 24.16
C THR A 94 6.92 18.78 24.73
N PHE A 95 6.90 20.11 24.65
CA PHE A 95 7.88 20.97 25.30
C PHE A 95 7.20 21.60 26.52
N LYS A 96 7.93 21.70 27.65
CA LYS A 96 7.49 22.35 28.88
C LYS A 96 8.15 23.72 28.99
#